data_AF-A0A133ZBB0-F1
#
_entry.id   AF-A0A133ZBB0-F1
#
_cell.length_a   1.000
_cell.length_b   1.000
_cell.length_c   1.000
_cell.angle_alpha   90.00
_cell.angle_beta   90.00
_cell.angle_gamma   90.00
#
_symmetry.space_group_name_H-M   'P 1'
#
loop_
_entity.id
_entity.type
_entity.pdbx_description
1 polymer ?
#
loop_
_entity_poly.entity_id
_entity_poly.type
_entity_poly.pdbx_seq_one_letter_code
_entity_poly.pdbx_strand_id
1 'polypeptide(L)'
;MTEKFHYTVGKKKITLPRFGNLPFGVIRKIRKLDEVEQLFTLFELVLDNDPDTLAIIDTMEQEAVQELIVAWQKDSGVTVGESEESADS
;
A
#
# COMPACT_ATOMS: atom_id res chain seq x y z
N MET A 1 -5.77 16.50 11.11
CA MET A 1 -5.80 15.04 11.35
C MET A 1 -5.67 14.37 9.99
N THR A 2 -4.67 13.51 9.80
CA THR A 2 -4.48 12.81 8.52
C THR A 2 -5.60 11.78 8.36
N GLU A 3 -6.31 11.81 7.24
CA GLU A 3 -7.34 10.81 6.96
C GLU A 3 -6.72 9.42 6.80
N LYS A 4 -7.45 8.40 7.28
CA LYS A 4 -7.00 7.00 7.32
C LYS A 4 -7.84 6.13 6.40
N PHE A 5 -7.17 5.18 5.76
CA PHE A 5 -7.77 4.06 5.05
C PHE A 5 -8.00 2.91 6.02
N HIS A 6 -9.16 2.26 5.92
CA HIS A 6 -9.53 1.12 6.77
C HIS A 6 -9.92 -0.05 5.88
N TYR A 7 -9.34 -1.22 6.16
CA TYR A 7 -9.58 -2.45 5.40
C TYR A 7 -9.82 -3.61 6.37
N THR A 8 -10.68 -4.56 5.99
CA THR A 8 -11.04 -5.70 6.85
C THR A 8 -10.66 -7.00 6.17
N VAL A 9 -9.86 -7.83 6.85
CA VAL A 9 -9.47 -9.17 6.41
C VAL A 9 -10.05 -10.18 7.40
N GLY A 10 -11.16 -10.81 7.02
CA GLY A 10 -11.94 -11.68 7.91
C GLY A 10 -12.44 -10.93 9.15
N LYS A 11 -11.84 -11.19 10.32
CA LYS A 11 -12.15 -10.50 11.59
C LYS A 11 -11.11 -9.46 12.00
N LYS A 12 -9.99 -9.36 11.27
CA LYS A 12 -8.89 -8.43 11.54
C LYS A 12 -9.13 -7.12 10.79
N LYS A 13 -8.72 -6.00 11.40
CA LYS A 13 -8.80 -4.66 10.79
C LYS A 13 -7.39 -4.14 10.53
N ILE A 14 -7.17 -3.67 9.31
CA ILE A 14 -5.95 -2.99 8.87
C ILE A 14 -6.28 -1.50 8.78
N THR A 15 -5.43 -0.67 9.37
CA THR A 15 -5.57 0.79 9.32
C THR A 15 -4.29 1.39 8.76
N LEU A 16 -4.40 2.11 7.66
CA LEU A 16 -3.27 2.76 6.99
C LEU A 16 -3.55 4.27 6.89
N PRO A 17 -2.53 5.14 6.76
CA PRO A 17 -2.77 6.50 6.27
C PRO A 17 -3.40 6.42 4.87
N ARG A 18 -4.21 7.39 4.43
CA ARG A 18 -4.60 7.44 3.00
C ARG A 18 -3.36 7.47 2.11
N PHE A 19 -3.39 6.71 1.03
CA PHE A 19 -2.28 6.59 0.08
C PHE A 19 -1.84 7.97 -0.46
N GLY A 20 -2.79 8.85 -0.79
CA GLY A 20 -2.49 10.21 -1.26
C GLY A 20 -1.85 11.14 -0.22
N ASN A 21 -1.87 10.75 1.07
CA ASN A 21 -1.27 11.51 2.17
C ASN A 21 0.13 10.99 2.55
N LEU A 22 0.65 9.98 1.84
CA LEU A 22 1.99 9.49 2.08
C LEU A 22 3.02 10.58 1.81
N PRO A 23 4.00 10.80 2.72
CA PRO A 23 5.06 11.77 2.46
C PRO A 23 5.80 11.42 1.18
N PHE A 24 6.01 12.41 0.29
CA PHE A 24 6.75 12.19 -0.96
C PHE A 24 8.17 11.64 -0.71
N GLY A 25 8.73 11.86 0.48
CA GLY A 25 9.98 11.26 0.91
C GLY A 25 9.96 9.72 0.94
N VAL A 26 8.82 9.08 1.21
CA VAL A 26 8.64 7.62 1.15
C VAL A 26 8.72 7.16 -0.30
N ILE A 27 7.91 7.74 -1.19
CA ILE A 27 7.90 7.45 -2.63
C ILE A 27 9.29 7.65 -3.24
N ARG A 28 9.94 8.77 -2.93
CA ARG A 28 11.31 9.06 -3.39
C ARG A 28 12.31 8.00 -2.92
N LYS A 29 12.21 7.49 -1.68
CA LYS A 29 13.14 6.49 -1.14
C LYS A 29 13.03 5.16 -1.89
N ILE A 30 11.81 4.71 -2.19
CA ILE A 30 11.57 3.39 -2.78
C ILE A 30 11.74 3.34 -4.30
N ARG A 31 11.67 4.48 -5.01
CA ARG A 31 11.66 4.57 -6.50
C ARG A 31 12.74 3.81 -7.30
N LYS A 32 13.81 3.38 -6.66
CA LYS A 32 14.94 2.68 -7.30
C LYS A 32 15.00 1.19 -6.96
N LEU A 33 14.17 0.72 -6.04
CA LEU A 33 14.04 -0.68 -5.70
C LEU A 33 13.23 -1.37 -6.81
N ASP A 34 13.37 -2.69 -6.93
CA ASP A 34 12.44 -3.48 -7.73
C ASP A 34 11.04 -3.47 -7.11
N GLU A 35 10.02 -3.82 -7.88
CA GLU A 35 8.62 -3.71 -7.47
C GLU A 35 8.29 -4.47 -6.18
N VAL A 36 8.92 -5.64 -5.99
CA VAL A 36 8.70 -6.47 -4.79
C VAL A 36 9.31 -5.78 -3.57
N GLU A 37 10.57 -5.34 -3.66
CA GLU A 37 11.25 -4.61 -2.58
C GLU A 37 10.60 -3.25 -2.29
N GLN A 38 10.03 -2.57 -3.31
CA GLN A 38 9.25 -1.35 -3.11
C GLN A 38 8.05 -1.60 -2.21
N LEU A 39 7.33 -2.71 -2.41
CA LEU A 39 6.15 -3.04 -1.64
C LEU A 39 6.48 -3.34 -0.17
N PHE A 40 7.48 -4.18 0.07
CA PHE A 40 7.93 -4.48 1.44
C PHE A 40 8.39 -3.22 2.16
N THR A 41 9.29 -2.45 1.52
CA THR A 41 9.81 -1.22 2.10
C THR A 41 8.69 -0.19 2.34
N LEU A 42 7.66 -0.13 1.49
CA LEU A 42 6.52 0.76 1.68
C LEU A 42 5.75 0.42 2.97
N PHE A 43 5.41 -0.86 3.19
CA PHE A 43 4.72 -1.27 4.41
C PHE A 43 5.57 -1.04 5.66
N GLU A 44 6.85 -1.41 5.63
CA GLU A 44 7.77 -1.19 6.76
C GLU A 44 7.90 0.29 7.13
N LEU A 45 7.99 1.18 6.14
CA LEU A 45 8.10 2.63 6.39
C LEU A 45 6.80 3.25 6.87
N VAL A 46 5.65 2.74 6.42
CA VAL A 46 4.33 3.29 6.76
C VAL A 46 3.82 2.77 8.11
N LEU A 47 4.25 1.56 8.49
CA LEU A 47 3.83 0.85 9.70
C LEU A 47 4.97 0.74 10.73
N ASP A 48 6.01 1.57 10.63
CA ASP A 48 7.16 1.56 11.55
C ASP A 48 6.74 1.67 13.04
N ASN A 49 5.67 2.40 13.30
CA ASN A 49 5.07 2.63 14.61
C ASN A 49 3.79 1.81 14.85
N ASP A 50 3.45 0.87 13.97
CA ASP A 50 2.28 -0.01 14.08
C ASP A 50 2.63 -1.46 13.68
N PRO A 51 3.44 -2.15 14.50
CA PRO A 51 3.88 -3.53 14.22
C PRO A 51 2.73 -4.53 14.25
N ASP A 52 1.63 -4.24 14.95
CA ASP A 52 0.46 -5.12 15.01
C ASP A 52 -0.24 -5.18 13.64
N THR A 53 -0.42 -4.03 12.98
CA THR A 53 -0.97 -3.99 11.62
C THR A 53 -0.03 -4.66 10.63
N LEU A 54 1.29 -4.47 10.75
CA LEU A 54 2.27 -5.15 9.90
C LEU A 54 2.20 -6.67 10.05
N ALA A 55 2.13 -7.18 11.29
CA ALA A 55 1.99 -8.60 11.57
C ALA A 55 0.69 -9.20 11.01
N ILE A 56 -0.38 -8.40 10.86
CA ILE A 56 -1.59 -8.86 10.17
C ILE A 56 -1.29 -9.08 8.68
N ILE A 57 -0.63 -8.12 8.04
CA ILE A 57 -0.26 -8.17 6.62
C ILE A 57 0.67 -9.35 6.34
N ASP A 58 1.64 -9.61 7.22
CA ASP A 58 2.56 -10.75 7.10
C ASP A 58 1.87 -12.12 7.16
N THR A 59 0.64 -12.19 7.71
CA THR A 59 -0.16 -13.42 7.69
C THR A 59 -1.08 -13.56 6.48
N MET A 60 -1.09 -12.59 5.58
CA MET A 60 -1.93 -12.60 4.38
C MET A 60 -1.27 -13.37 3.24
N GLU A 61 -2.07 -14.04 2.44
CA GLU A 61 -1.64 -14.59 1.16
C GLU A 61 -1.32 -13.45 0.18
N GLN A 62 -0.43 -13.72 -0.77
CA GLN A 62 0.04 -12.72 -1.75
C GLN A 62 -1.12 -12.03 -2.50
N GLU A 63 -2.14 -12.78 -2.91
CA GLU A 63 -3.33 -12.26 -3.61
C GLU A 63 -4.09 -11.24 -2.74
N ALA A 64 -4.27 -11.53 -1.45
CA ALA A 64 -4.96 -10.63 -0.53
C ALA A 64 -4.15 -9.33 -0.28
N VAL A 65 -2.81 -9.42 -0.30
CA VAL A 65 -1.94 -8.23 -0.21
C VAL A 65 -2.08 -7.37 -1.47
N GLN A 66 -2.17 -7.97 -2.66
CA GLN A 66 -2.42 -7.24 -3.90
C GLN A 66 -3.77 -6.52 -3.88
N GLU A 67 -4.84 -7.18 -3.43
CA GLU A 67 -6.15 -6.56 -3.26
C GLU A 67 -6.13 -5.38 -2.27
N LEU A 68 -5.39 -5.51 -1.16
CA LEU A 68 -5.20 -4.44 -0.19
C LEU A 68 -4.57 -3.20 -0.82
N ILE A 69 -3.50 -3.37 -1.62
CA ILE A 69 -2.80 -2.25 -2.28
C ILE A 69 -3.73 -1.54 -3.26
N VAL A 70 -4.43 -2.30 -4.10
CA VAL A 70 -5.37 -1.75 -5.08
C VAL A 70 -6.49 -0.97 -4.38
N ALA A 71 -7.06 -1.53 -3.31
CA ALA A 71 -8.09 -0.85 -2.52
C ALA A 71 -7.55 0.43 -1.87
N TRP A 72 -6.32 0.39 -1.35
CA TRP A 72 -5.68 1.52 -0.69
C TRP A 72 -5.39 2.69 -1.64
N GLN A 73 -4.89 2.39 -2.84
CA GLN A 73 -4.68 3.36 -3.92
C GLN A 73 -6.01 3.97 -4.40
N LYS A 74 -7.01 3.12 -4.67
CA LYS A 74 -8.35 3.53 -5.14
C LYS A 74 -9.06 4.46 -4.15
N ASP A 75 -8.95 4.20 -2.85
CA ASP A 75 -9.54 5.06 -1.81
C ASP A 75 -8.98 6.50 -1.82
N SER A 76 -7.76 6.69 -2.33
CA SER A 76 -7.16 8.02 -2.47
C SER A 76 -7.40 8.66 -3.84
N GLY A 77 -8.15 8.00 -4.74
CA GLY A 77 -8.31 8.45 -6.12
C GLY A 77 -7.00 8.48 -6.91
N VAL A 78 -5.98 7.75 -6.44
CA VAL A 78 -4.66 7.66 -7.09
C VAL A 78 -4.58 6.30 -7.76
N THR A 79 -4.49 6.25 -9.09
CA THR A 79 -4.06 5.05 -9.83
C THR A 79 -2.55 5.17 -10.06
N VAL A 80 -1.73 4.68 -9.13
CA VAL A 80 -0.28 4.59 -9.37
C VAL A 80 -0.05 3.37 -10.26
N GLY A 81 0.30 3.59 -11.51
CA GLY A 81 0.75 2.50 -12.39
C GLY A 81 -0.32 1.91 -13.31
N GLU A 82 -1.39 2.64 -13.65
CA GLU A 82 -1.89 2.52 -15.02
C GLU A 82 -0.85 3.17 -15.94
N SER A 83 0.30 2.50 -16.11
CA SER A 83 0.91 2.52 -17.42
C SER A 83 -0.18 2.01 -18.35
N GLU A 84 -0.58 2.83 -19.31
CA GLU A 84 -1.35 2.45 -20.48
C GLU A 84 -0.55 1.39 -21.27
N GLU A 85 -0.34 0.21 -20.72
CA GLU A 85 0.09 -0.95 -21.50
C GLU A 85 -1.16 -1.48 -22.21
N SER A 86 -1.55 -0.78 -23.28
CA SER A 86 -2.27 -1.25 -24.48
C SER A 86 -3.10 -0.13 -25.10
N ALA A 87 -2.44 0.78 -25.80
CA ALA A 87 -3.06 1.58 -26.86
C ALA A 87 -2.11 1.67 -28.07
N ASP A 88 -1.62 0.51 -28.53
CA ASP A 88 -1.10 0.37 -29.89
C ASP A 88 -1.26 -1.10 -30.33
N SER A 89 -2.40 -1.38 -30.98
CA SER A 89 -2.62 -2.50 -31.92
C SER A 89 -3.85 -2.20 -32.77
#